data_AF-A0A6F8UVH9-F1
#
_entry.id   AF-A0A6F8UVH9-F1
#
_cell.length_a   1.000
_cell.length_b   1.000
_cell.length_c   1.000
_cell.angle_alpha   90.00
_cell.angle_beta   90.00
_cell.angle_gamma   90.00
#
_symmetry.space_group_name_H-M   'P 1'
#
loop_
_entity.id
_entity.type
_entity.pdbx_description
1 polymer ?
#
loop_
_entity_poly.entity_id
_entity_poly.type
_entity_poly.pdbx_seq_one_letter_code
_entity_poly.pdbx_strand_id
1 'polypeptide(L)'
;MRALLIAAALGWVMSLPWITLFSYLVLIVIAIAALWLISVAIERRAIPPWSSTRTIDPHYVTALECMVAEAEAEMETLRAELQRCRWASAAAEPDPKTALYRRVGLADGAPEWLISAARRAYRVALHPDKHPAHRKQEAERRLKIAEGVFDQIAARS
;
A
#
# COMPACT_ATOMS: atom_id res chain seq x y z
N MET A 1 -3.88 29.30 -45.15
CA MET A 1 -5.25 29.04 -44.61
C MET A 1 -5.47 29.56 -43.19
N ARG A 2 -4.58 29.30 -42.21
CA ARG A 2 -4.73 29.79 -40.82
C ARG A 2 -4.82 31.32 -40.67
N ALA A 3 -4.04 32.09 -41.45
CA ALA A 3 -4.07 33.55 -41.39
C ALA A 3 -5.39 34.18 -41.88
N LEU A 4 -6.03 33.58 -42.90
CA LEU A 4 -7.33 34.03 -43.39
C LEU A 4 -8.45 33.75 -42.38
N LEU A 5 -8.37 32.63 -41.64
CA LEU A 5 -9.31 32.32 -40.56
C LEU A 5 -9.19 33.31 -39.38
N ILE A 6 -7.96 33.70 -39.03
CA ILE A 6 -7.74 34.71 -37.97
C ILE A 6 -8.27 36.08 -38.42
N ALA A 7 -8.02 36.49 -39.66
CA ALA A 7 -8.53 37.77 -40.19
C ALA A 7 -10.06 37.82 -40.26
N ALA A 8 -10.70 36.72 -40.69
CA ALA A 8 -12.16 36.62 -40.72
C ALA A 8 -12.77 36.63 -39.31
N ALA A 9 -12.15 35.93 -38.35
CA ALA A 9 -12.57 35.96 -36.94
C ALA A 9 -12.42 37.37 -36.34
N LEU A 10 -11.31 38.07 -36.63
CA LEU A 10 -11.07 39.43 -36.15
C LEU A 10 -12.09 40.44 -36.73
N GLY A 11 -12.41 40.32 -38.03
CA GLY A 11 -13.41 41.15 -38.68
C GLY A 11 -14.82 40.91 -38.15
N TRP A 12 -15.15 39.66 -37.79
CA TRP A 12 -16.40 39.32 -37.13
C TRP A 12 -16.48 39.87 -35.69
N VAL A 13 -15.38 39.85 -34.95
CA VAL A 13 -15.31 40.46 -33.61
C VAL A 13 -15.44 41.98 -33.68
N MET A 14 -14.94 42.64 -34.74
CA MET A 14 -15.11 44.08 -34.97
C MET A 14 -16.52 44.47 -35.44
N SER A 15 -17.27 43.58 -36.09
CA SER A 15 -18.65 43.84 -36.50
C SER A 15 -19.67 43.60 -35.38
N LEU A 16 -19.23 42.98 -34.28
CA LEU A 16 -20.05 42.86 -33.08
C LEU A 16 -20.17 44.23 -32.40
N PRO A 17 -21.39 44.70 -32.10
CA PRO A 17 -21.56 45.93 -31.34
C PRO A 17 -20.85 45.76 -29.99
N TRP A 18 -20.03 46.74 -29.59
CA TRP A 18 -19.24 46.65 -28.35
C TRP A 18 -20.06 46.24 -27.11
N ILE A 19 -21.35 46.56 -27.12
CA ILE A 19 -22.36 46.15 -26.15
C ILE A 19 -22.44 44.62 -25.98
N THR A 20 -22.35 43.83 -27.06
CA THR A 20 -22.38 42.36 -26.97
C THR A 20 -21.09 41.81 -26.38
N LEU A 21 -19.93 42.39 -26.70
CA LEU A 21 -18.66 42.00 -26.06
C LEU A 21 -18.69 42.27 -24.55
N PHE A 22 -19.21 43.44 -24.15
CA PHE A 22 -19.40 43.75 -22.73
C PHE A 22 -20.42 42.84 -22.05
N SER A 23 -21.53 42.52 -22.71
CA SER A 23 -22.53 41.62 -22.13
C SER A 23 -21.99 40.21 -21.93
N TYR A 24 -21.21 39.68 -22.87
CA TYR A 24 -20.51 38.40 -22.71
C TYR A 24 -19.49 38.45 -21.58
N LEU A 25 -18.71 39.53 -21.46
CA LEU A 25 -17.72 39.69 -20.38
C LEU A 25 -18.40 39.70 -19.01
N VAL A 26 -19.49 40.44 -18.85
CA VAL A 26 -20.29 40.47 -17.62
C VAL A 26 -20.84 39.07 -17.30
N LEU A 27 -21.36 38.36 -18.29
CA LEU A 27 -21.91 37.02 -18.10
C LEU A 27 -20.83 36.01 -17.66
N ILE A 28 -19.62 36.10 -18.21
CA ILE A 28 -18.47 35.28 -17.79
C ILE A 28 -18.10 35.57 -16.34
N VAL A 29 -18.04 36.84 -15.94
CA VAL A 29 -17.72 37.21 -14.55
C VAL A 29 -18.77 36.68 -13.57
N ILE A 30 -20.06 36.79 -13.92
CA ILE A 30 -21.16 36.25 -13.12
C ILE A 30 -21.05 34.72 -13.00
N ALA A 31 -20.75 34.03 -14.09
CA ALA A 31 -20.59 32.58 -14.09
C ALA A 31 -19.41 32.13 -13.21
N ILE A 32 -18.27 32.83 -13.27
CA ILE A 32 -17.10 32.56 -12.41
C ILE A 32 -17.46 32.79 -10.93
N ALA A 33 -18.14 33.89 -10.60
CA ALA A 33 -18.56 34.17 -9.23
C ALA A 33 -19.55 33.11 -8.71
N ALA A 34 -20.49 32.67 -9.54
CA ALA A 34 -21.43 31.60 -9.21
C ALA A 34 -20.69 30.27 -8.97
N LEU A 35 -19.74 29.92 -9.83
CA LEU A 35 -18.93 28.70 -9.68
C LEU A 35 -18.10 28.74 -8.39
N TRP A 36 -17.51 29.90 -8.07
CA TRP A 36 -16.78 30.11 -6.84
C TRP A 36 -17.67 29.96 -5.61
N LEU A 37 -18.87 30.56 -5.62
CA LEU A 37 -19.86 30.39 -4.55
C LEU A 37 -20.30 28.93 -4.39
N ILE A 38 -20.51 28.20 -5.49
CA ILE A 38 -20.85 26.78 -5.46
C ILE A 38 -19.68 25.98 -4.87
N SER A 39 -18.44 26.26 -5.25
CA SER A 39 -17.25 25.60 -4.70
C SER A 39 -17.14 25.83 -3.18
N VAL A 40 -17.29 27.07 -2.73
CA VAL A 40 -17.30 27.41 -1.29
C VAL A 40 -18.48 26.75 -0.57
N ALA A 41 -19.65 26.67 -1.20
CA ALA A 41 -20.82 26.02 -0.63
C ALA A 41 -20.65 24.50 -0.53
N ILE A 42 -20.00 23.87 -1.52
CA ILE A 42 -19.65 22.45 -1.49
C ILE A 42 -18.60 22.20 -0.42
N GLU A 43 -17.57 23.03 -0.31
CA GLU A 43 -16.54 22.89 0.72
C GLU A 43 -17.13 23.04 2.13
N ARG A 44 -18.07 23.98 2.31
CA ARG A 44 -18.86 24.12 3.54
C ARG A 44 -19.82 22.95 3.81
N ARG A 45 -20.25 22.22 2.78
CA ARG A 45 -21.09 21.00 2.90
C ARG A 45 -20.28 19.71 3.01
N ALA A 46 -19.03 19.72 2.54
CA ALA A 46 -18.08 18.62 2.62
C ALA A 46 -17.45 18.53 4.02
N ILE A 47 -17.44 19.65 4.76
CA ILE A 47 -17.47 19.59 6.22
C ILE A 47 -18.89 19.15 6.58
N PRO A 48 -19.12 17.91 7.04
CA PRO A 48 -20.45 17.53 7.52
C PRO A 48 -20.87 18.54 8.60
N PRO A 49 -22.16 18.88 8.73
CA PRO A 49 -22.67 19.71 9.83
C PRO A 49 -22.66 18.91 11.15
N TRP A 50 -21.53 18.31 11.48
CA TRP A 50 -21.22 17.74 12.79
C TRP A 50 -20.56 18.81 13.67
N SER A 51 -20.97 20.06 13.53
CA SER A 51 -20.62 21.16 14.45
C SER A 51 -21.82 21.54 15.33
N SER A 52 -22.65 20.55 15.66
CA SER A 52 -23.63 20.66 16.73
C SER A 52 -23.16 19.76 17.86
N THR A 53 -22.53 20.39 18.84
CA THR A 53 -22.48 20.03 20.27
C THR A 53 -22.91 18.61 20.61
N ARG A 54 -22.20 17.61 20.08
CA ARG A 54 -22.28 16.25 20.60
C ARG A 54 -21.44 16.35 21.87
N THR A 55 -22.10 16.54 23.01
CA THR A 55 -21.54 16.20 24.31
C THR A 55 -20.95 14.81 24.14
N ILE A 56 -19.64 14.75 23.91
CA ILE A 56 -18.91 13.50 23.87
C ILE A 56 -19.12 12.95 25.26
N ASP A 57 -19.95 11.92 25.34
CA ASP A 57 -20.33 11.33 26.62
C ASP A 57 -19.03 10.93 27.33
N PRO A 58 -18.73 11.49 28.51
CA PRO A 58 -17.54 11.12 29.27
C PRO A 58 -17.47 9.61 29.52
N HIS A 59 -18.62 8.92 29.56
CA HIS A 59 -18.67 7.46 29.65
C HIS A 59 -18.14 6.75 28.40
N TYR A 60 -18.31 7.33 27.21
CA TYR A 60 -17.75 6.76 25.99
C TYR A 60 -16.24 6.89 25.95
N VAL A 61 -15.70 8.03 26.39
CA VAL A 61 -14.24 8.26 26.44
C VAL A 61 -13.60 7.31 27.44
N THR A 62 -14.16 7.19 28.64
CA THR A 62 -13.64 6.27 29.66
C THR A 62 -13.75 4.80 29.24
N ALA A 63 -14.83 4.40 28.56
CA ALA A 63 -14.94 3.06 27.99
C ALA A 63 -13.87 2.80 26.92
N LEU A 64 -13.61 3.78 26.06
CA LEU A 64 -12.60 3.67 25.01
C LEU A 64 -11.18 3.61 25.60
N GLU A 65 -10.89 4.46 26.59
CA GLU A 65 -9.61 4.43 27.32
C GLU A 65 -9.40 3.08 28.03
N CYS A 66 -10.47 2.51 28.60
CA CYS A 66 -10.41 1.20 29.23
C CYS A 66 -10.13 0.08 28.22
N MET A 67 -10.80 0.08 27.07
CA MET A 67 -10.54 -0.89 25.99
C MET A 67 -9.12 -0.78 25.42
N VAL A 68 -8.60 0.45 25.29
CA VAL A 68 -7.22 0.66 24.83
C VAL A 68 -6.23 0.13 25.86
N ALA A 69 -6.44 0.43 27.15
CA ALA A 69 -5.58 -0.08 28.23
C ALA A 69 -5.59 -1.62 28.31
N GLU A 70 -6.75 -2.26 28.10
CA GLU A 70 -6.88 -3.72 28.05
C GLU A 70 -6.13 -4.31 26.86
N ALA A 71 -6.33 -3.75 25.66
CA ALA A 71 -5.64 -4.21 24.45
C ALA A 71 -4.12 -4.02 24.56
N GLU A 72 -3.65 -2.92 25.14
CA GLU A 72 -2.22 -2.70 25.38
C GLU A 72 -1.64 -3.72 26.37
N ALA A 73 -2.39 -4.08 27.42
CA ALA A 73 -1.98 -5.11 28.36
C ALA A 73 -1.89 -6.49 27.68
N GLU A 74 -2.86 -6.87 26.85
CA GLU A 74 -2.83 -8.11 26.06
C GLU A 74 -1.66 -8.14 25.07
N MET A 75 -1.36 -7.01 24.43
CA MET A 75 -0.21 -6.92 23.54
C MET A 75 1.10 -7.16 24.29
N GLU A 76 1.22 -6.65 25.51
CA GLU A 76 2.43 -6.80 26.31
C GLU A 76 2.59 -8.23 26.83
N THR A 77 1.50 -8.91 27.23
CA THR A 77 1.54 -10.32 27.63
C THR A 77 1.96 -11.20 26.45
N LEU A 78 1.36 -11.02 25.28
CA LEU A 78 1.71 -11.75 24.06
C LEU A 78 3.16 -11.51 23.63
N ARG A 79 3.65 -10.26 23.73
CA ARG A 79 5.06 -9.95 23.47
C ARG A 79 5.99 -10.66 24.44
N ALA A 80 5.66 -10.66 25.73
CA ALA A 80 6.45 -11.34 26.75
C ALA A 80 6.47 -12.87 26.51
N GLU A 81 5.35 -13.46 26.10
CA GLU A 81 5.29 -14.88 25.73
C GLU A 81 6.12 -15.19 24.50
N LEU A 82 6.02 -14.37 23.44
CA LEU A 82 6.85 -14.53 22.25
C LEU A 82 8.34 -14.40 22.58
N GLN A 83 8.74 -13.48 23.45
CA GLN A 83 10.12 -13.36 23.91
C GLN A 83 10.56 -14.59 24.70
N ARG A 84 9.73 -15.11 25.61
CA ARG A 84 10.00 -16.36 26.33
C ARG A 84 10.16 -17.54 25.38
N CYS A 85 9.26 -17.72 24.42
CA CYS A 85 9.36 -18.77 23.41
C CYS A 85 10.62 -18.62 22.54
N ARG A 86 11.00 -17.39 22.17
CA ARG A 86 12.23 -17.12 21.43
C ARG A 86 13.48 -17.49 22.24
N TRP A 87 13.54 -17.13 23.52
CA TRP A 87 14.67 -17.51 24.36
C TRP A 87 14.72 -19.02 24.62
N ALA A 88 13.58 -19.66 24.87
CA ALA A 88 13.50 -21.11 24.99
C ALA A 88 13.96 -21.80 23.69
N SER A 89 13.56 -21.29 22.53
CA SER A 89 13.99 -21.81 21.22
C SER A 89 15.44 -21.48 20.88
N ALA A 90 16.03 -20.43 21.45
CA ALA A 90 17.43 -20.06 21.23
C ALA A 90 18.38 -20.85 22.16
N ALA A 91 17.90 -21.25 23.33
CA ALA A 91 18.64 -22.09 24.27
C ALA A 91 18.70 -23.56 23.82
N ALA A 92 17.73 -24.03 23.03
CA ALA A 92 17.82 -25.29 22.31
C ALA A 92 18.74 -25.08 21.10
N GLU A 93 19.98 -25.59 21.14
CA GLU A 93 20.81 -25.67 19.95
C GLU A 93 20.01 -26.39 18.86
N PRO A 94 19.66 -25.71 17.74
CA PRO A 94 18.93 -26.37 16.69
C PRO A 94 19.85 -27.42 16.09
N ASP A 95 19.41 -28.67 16.13
CA ASP A 95 20.09 -29.77 15.47
C ASP A 95 20.49 -29.32 14.04
N PRO A 96 21.77 -29.50 13.64
CA PRO A 96 22.28 -28.99 12.38
C PRO A 96 21.49 -29.46 11.16
N LYS A 97 20.82 -30.62 11.24
CA LYS A 97 19.91 -31.10 10.19
C LYS A 97 18.63 -30.26 10.18
N THR A 98 17.96 -30.08 11.31
CA THR A 98 16.78 -29.21 11.46
C THR A 98 17.05 -27.77 10.97
N ALA A 99 18.25 -27.23 11.21
CA ALA A 99 18.64 -25.90 10.75
C ALA A 99 18.67 -25.78 9.21
N LEU A 100 19.02 -26.84 8.49
CA LEU A 100 19.03 -26.85 7.02
C LEU A 100 17.60 -26.82 6.43
N TYR A 101 16.70 -27.65 6.97
CA TYR A 101 15.30 -27.66 6.52
C TYR A 101 14.61 -26.31 6.77
N ARG A 102 14.88 -25.68 7.92
CA ARG A 102 14.32 -24.35 8.24
C ARG A 102 14.77 -23.26 7.27
N ARG A 103 15.98 -23.33 6.70
CA ARG A 103 16.48 -22.34 5.72
C ARG A 103 15.64 -22.27 4.44
N VAL A 104 14.95 -23.35 4.08
CA VAL A 104 14.06 -23.43 2.91
C VAL A 104 12.58 -23.50 3.31
N GLY A 105 12.26 -23.20 4.57
CA GLY A 105 10.88 -23.19 5.08
C GLY A 105 10.25 -24.58 5.23
N LEU A 106 11.08 -25.63 5.35
CA LEU A 106 10.61 -27.00 5.56
C LEU A 106 10.76 -27.42 7.03
N ALA A 107 9.89 -28.34 7.46
CA ALA A 107 10.03 -29.03 8.74
C ALA A 107 11.10 -30.13 8.64
N ASP A 108 11.69 -30.51 9.78
CA ASP A 108 12.59 -31.65 9.83
C ASP A 108 11.83 -32.95 9.46
N GLY A 109 12.50 -33.83 8.71
CA GLY A 109 11.89 -35.07 8.20
C GLY A 109 10.82 -34.88 7.12
N ALA A 110 10.80 -33.73 6.43
CA ALA A 110 9.90 -33.51 5.29
C ALA A 110 10.04 -34.65 4.24
N PRO A 111 8.93 -35.22 3.75
CA PRO A 111 8.98 -36.30 2.79
C PRO A 111 9.55 -35.82 1.45
N GLU A 112 10.19 -36.72 0.70
CA GLU A 112 10.92 -36.40 -0.54
C GLU A 112 10.06 -35.68 -1.60
N TRP A 113 8.78 -36.04 -1.71
CA TRP A 113 7.85 -35.37 -2.61
C TRP A 113 7.64 -33.89 -2.24
N LEU A 114 7.67 -33.56 -0.94
CA LEU A 114 7.51 -32.19 -0.44
C LEU A 114 8.78 -31.38 -0.70
N ILE A 115 9.96 -31.98 -0.50
CA ILE A 115 11.25 -31.36 -0.84
C ILE A 115 11.28 -31.03 -2.35
N SER A 116 10.87 -31.97 -3.20
CA SER A 116 10.79 -31.78 -4.65
C SER A 116 9.77 -30.71 -5.06
N ALA A 117 8.62 -30.65 -4.37
CA ALA A 117 7.61 -29.60 -4.59
C ALA A 117 8.14 -28.23 -4.18
N ALA A 118 8.79 -28.12 -3.02
CA ALA A 118 9.39 -26.88 -2.53
C ALA A 118 10.49 -26.39 -3.50
N ARG A 119 11.39 -27.27 -3.95
CA ARG A 119 12.42 -26.92 -4.94
C ARG A 119 11.82 -26.35 -6.22
N ARG A 120 10.75 -26.97 -6.75
CA ARG A 120 10.02 -26.43 -7.92
C ARG A 120 9.40 -25.07 -7.64
N ALA A 121 8.79 -24.88 -6.48
CA ALA A 121 8.20 -23.60 -6.08
C ALA A 121 9.26 -22.48 -6.00
N TYR A 122 10.44 -22.76 -5.44
CA TYR A 122 11.56 -21.81 -5.39
C TYR A 122 12.04 -21.40 -6.79
N ARG A 123 12.16 -22.35 -7.73
CA ARG A 123 12.52 -22.05 -9.13
C ARG A 123 11.49 -21.14 -9.81
N VAL A 124 10.21 -21.39 -9.56
CA VAL A 124 9.11 -20.60 -10.14
C VAL A 124 9.01 -19.21 -9.51
N ALA A 125 9.30 -19.08 -8.21
CA ALA A 125 9.21 -17.81 -7.47
C ALA A 125 10.42 -16.90 -7.73
N LEU A 126 11.61 -17.48 -7.84
CA LEU A 126 12.87 -16.74 -8.02
C LEU A 126 13.40 -16.76 -9.47
N HIS A 127 12.55 -17.10 -10.44
CA HIS A 127 12.93 -17.12 -11.85
C HIS A 127 13.33 -15.72 -12.34
N PRO A 128 14.51 -15.54 -12.97
CA PRO A 128 15.02 -14.22 -13.37
C PRO A 128 14.09 -13.46 -14.32
N ASP A 129 13.27 -14.17 -15.11
CA ASP A 129 12.31 -13.54 -16.03
C ASP A 129 11.10 -12.90 -15.33
N LYS A 130 10.79 -13.30 -14.09
CA LYS A 130 9.68 -12.71 -13.33
C LYS A 130 10.06 -11.47 -12.54
N HIS A 131 11.35 -11.14 -12.47
CA HIS A 131 11.85 -10.03 -11.67
C HIS A 131 12.28 -8.85 -12.56
N PRO A 132 11.97 -7.61 -12.17
CA PRO A 132 12.46 -6.42 -12.88
C PRO A 132 13.99 -6.36 -12.83
N ALA A 133 14.62 -5.69 -13.80
CA ALA A 133 16.08 -5.71 -14.01
C ALA A 133 16.92 -5.46 -12.73
N HIS A 134 16.47 -4.56 -11.86
CA HIS A 134 17.14 -4.23 -10.59
C HIS A 134 17.06 -5.33 -9.51
N ARG A 135 16.15 -6.31 -9.64
CA ARG A 135 15.97 -7.44 -8.70
C ARG A 135 16.44 -8.79 -9.25
N LYS A 136 16.84 -8.86 -10.53
CA LYS A 136 17.27 -10.12 -11.16
C LYS A 136 18.49 -10.73 -10.47
N GLN A 137 19.51 -9.92 -10.16
CA GLN A 137 20.72 -10.39 -9.49
C GLN A 137 20.43 -10.95 -8.09
N GLU A 138 19.57 -10.28 -7.33
CA GLU A 138 19.19 -10.73 -5.99
C GLU A 138 18.32 -12.01 -6.04
N ALA A 139 17.42 -12.11 -7.01
CA ALA A 139 16.62 -13.32 -7.23
C ALA A 139 17.51 -14.52 -7.59
N GLU A 140 18.47 -14.34 -8.49
CA GLU A 140 19.43 -15.38 -8.88
C GLU A 140 20.31 -15.81 -7.70
N ARG A 141 20.82 -14.84 -6.93
CA ARG A 141 21.60 -15.12 -5.71
C ARG A 141 20.80 -15.96 -4.72
N ARG A 142 19.54 -15.60 -4.46
CA ARG A 142 18.65 -16.34 -3.56
C ARG A 142 18.34 -17.74 -4.10
N LEU A 143 18.15 -17.88 -5.41
CA LEU A 143 17.91 -19.18 -6.04
C LEU A 143 19.12 -20.10 -5.88
N LYS A 144 20.34 -19.61 -6.13
CA LYS A 144 21.58 -20.38 -5.94
C LYS A 144 21.76 -20.85 -4.50
N ILE A 145 21.48 -19.97 -3.52
CA ILE A 145 21.54 -20.33 -2.10
C ILE A 145 20.52 -21.42 -1.78
N ALA A 146 19.27 -21.28 -2.24
CA ALA A 146 18.22 -22.25 -1.98
C ALA A 146 18.53 -23.62 -2.62
N GLU A 147 18.96 -23.65 -3.89
CA GLU A 147 19.37 -24.89 -4.57
C GLU A 147 20.52 -25.59 -3.83
N GLY A 148 21.53 -24.83 -3.37
CA GLY A 148 22.62 -25.39 -2.57
C GLY A 148 22.17 -25.99 -1.23
N VAL A 149 21.11 -25.45 -0.61
CA VAL A 149 20.51 -26.04 0.59
C VAL A 149 19.74 -27.32 0.25
N PHE A 150 18.98 -27.33 -0.84
CA PHE A 150 18.29 -28.55 -1.30
C PHE A 150 19.26 -29.68 -1.65
N ASP A 151 20.40 -29.38 -2.26
CA ASP A 151 21.43 -30.37 -2.57
C ASP A 151 22.09 -30.93 -1.28
N GLN A 152 22.29 -30.08 -0.27
CA GLN A 152 22.77 -30.52 1.07
C GLN A 152 21.75 -31.41 1.79
N ILE A 153 20.45 -31.14 1.62
CA ILE A 153 19.37 -31.96 2.16
C ILE A 153 19.35 -33.33 1.47
N ALA A 154 19.43 -33.35 0.14
CA ALA A 154 19.42 -34.58 -0.67
C ALA A 154 20.67 -35.45 -0.44
N ALA A 155 21.83 -34.85 -0.15
CA ALA A 155 23.04 -35.59 0.16
C ALA A 155 23.04 -36.26 1.56
N ARG A 156 22.06 -35.93 2.41
CA ARG A 156 21.93 -36.40 3.80
C ARG A 156 20.67 -37.23 4.07
N SER A 157 19.77 -37.35 3.09
CA SER A 157 18.58 -38.22 3.10
C SER A 157 18.95 -39.61 2.65
#